data_AF-A0A0J1PK91-F1
#
_entry.id   AF-A0A0J1PK91-F1
#
_cell.length_a   1.000
_cell.length_b   1.000
_cell.length_c   1.000
_cell.angle_alpha   90.00
_cell.angle_beta   90.00
_cell.angle_gamma   90.00
#
_symmetry.space_group_name_H-M   'P 1'
#
loop_
_entity.id
_entity.type
_entity.pdbx_description
1 polymer ?
#
loop_
_entity_poly.entity_id
_entity_poly.type
_entity_poly.pdbx_seq_one_letter_code
_entity_poly.pdbx_strand_id
1 'polypeptide(L)'
;MNLDNVLKFFAPKGMHISDTCRATASEQLTVTDVMAALGMTQADAGIGLAMFLGKAGISSQDREASIAWLTEYAKEHAPMAIRKASGKKFPLCMRILARFAYNDYSSSAADSVECPKCCGKGLLTTTKTVTKSHYTMRLPQWAKDMRQSPSDFEVKRDVTDTDQTLCSRCHGTGKLSKRCQCGGTGKTIDRKATEQQGVPVYKECKRCEGRGYSRPKSSVAYRGVFSELPSLPDRTWRYSWKPFYESLVTKCFQEESYSSSQLNRVTKSEDVINIA
;
A
#
# COMPACT_ATOMS: atom_id res chain seq x y z
N MET A 1 17.86 -20.73 -0.83
CA MET A 1 17.80 -19.36 -0.27
C MET A 1 16.42 -18.76 -0.52
N ASN A 2 15.75 -18.19 0.49
CA ASN A 2 14.45 -17.52 0.32
C ASN A 2 14.61 -16.12 -0.31
N LEU A 3 13.61 -15.70 -1.12
CA LEU A 3 13.58 -14.37 -1.73
C LEU A 3 13.70 -13.22 -0.71
N ASP A 4 13.08 -13.35 0.47
CA ASP A 4 13.18 -12.32 1.53
C ASP A 4 14.61 -12.07 2.01
N ASN A 5 15.49 -13.08 1.94
CA ASN A 5 16.89 -12.93 2.30
C ASN A 5 17.67 -12.14 1.26
N VAL A 6 17.22 -12.10 0.00
CA VAL A 6 17.86 -11.32 -1.07
C VAL A 6 17.86 -9.83 -0.72
N LEU A 7 16.78 -9.33 -0.09
CA LEU A 7 16.65 -7.92 0.28
C LEU A 7 17.79 -7.43 1.19
N LYS A 8 18.36 -8.33 2.00
CA LYS A 8 19.50 -8.02 2.88
C LYS A 8 20.78 -7.67 2.11
N PHE A 9 20.89 -8.09 0.85
CA PHE A 9 22.06 -7.84 0.00
C PHE A 9 21.97 -6.51 -0.77
N PHE A 10 20.77 -5.91 -0.86
CA PHE A 10 20.58 -4.58 -1.43
C PHE A 10 20.80 -3.44 -0.41
N ALA A 11 20.77 -3.75 0.88
CA ALA A 11 21.11 -2.80 1.93
C ALA A 11 22.62 -2.83 2.21
N PRO A 12 23.25 -1.67 2.53
CA PRO A 12 24.65 -1.65 2.94
C PRO A 12 24.83 -2.51 4.19
N LYS A 13 25.74 -3.50 4.12
CA LYS A 13 26.07 -4.31 5.29
C LYS A 13 26.78 -3.42 6.31
N GLY A 14 26.19 -3.26 7.49
CA GLY A 14 26.87 -2.63 8.62
C GLY A 14 28.14 -3.39 8.99
N MET A 15 29.06 -2.72 9.68
CA MET A 15 30.27 -3.36 10.19
C MET A 15 29.89 -4.50 11.14
N HIS A 16 30.32 -5.73 10.82
CA HIS A 16 30.07 -6.90 11.65
C HIS A 16 31.06 -6.89 12.83
N ILE A 17 30.70 -6.19 13.90
CA ILE A 17 31.46 -6.17 15.15
C ILE A 17 31.01 -7.40 15.96
N SER A 18 31.72 -8.51 15.82
CA SER A 18 31.55 -9.68 16.70
C SER A 18 32.90 -10.24 17.09
N ASP A 19 33.01 -10.73 18.33
CA ASP A 19 34.20 -11.38 18.87
C ASP A 19 34.25 -12.89 18.51
N THR A 20 33.33 -13.34 17.65
CA THR A 20 33.27 -14.72 17.18
C THR A 20 34.26 -14.92 16.05
N CYS A 21 35.19 -15.86 16.20
CA CYS A 21 36.05 -16.30 15.12
C CYS A 21 35.22 -16.64 13.87
N ARG A 22 35.62 -16.12 12.71
CA ARG A 22 34.95 -16.40 11.44
C ARG A 22 35.04 -17.91 11.19
N ALA A 23 33.89 -18.58 11.09
CA ALA A 23 33.85 -20.02 10.84
C ALA A 23 34.61 -20.34 9.54
N THR A 24 35.47 -21.36 9.56
CA THR A 24 36.22 -21.86 8.39
C THR A 24 35.36 -22.70 7.44
N ALA A 25 34.11 -23.01 7.81
CA ALA A 25 33.16 -23.72 6.96
C ALA A 25 32.52 -22.74 5.94
N SER A 26 32.71 -23.00 4.66
CA SER A 26 32.26 -22.19 3.51
C SER A 26 30.76 -22.31 3.19
N GLU A 27 29.93 -22.75 4.15
CA GLU A 27 28.49 -23.00 3.95
C GLU A 27 27.64 -21.72 3.77
N GLN A 28 28.27 -20.54 3.81
CA GLN A 28 27.58 -19.26 3.69
C GLN A 28 27.76 -18.68 2.29
N LEU A 29 26.66 -18.58 1.53
CA LEU A 29 26.64 -17.94 0.22
C LEU A 29 27.30 -16.56 0.26
N THR A 30 28.32 -16.38 -0.57
CA THR A 30 29.02 -15.10 -0.70
C THR A 30 28.16 -14.11 -1.50
N VAL A 31 28.52 -12.82 -1.48
CA VAL A 31 27.79 -11.81 -2.26
C VAL A 31 27.84 -12.14 -3.76
N THR A 32 28.96 -12.67 -4.24
CA THR A 32 29.12 -13.10 -5.63
C THR A 32 28.20 -14.26 -5.98
N ASP A 33 28.05 -15.26 -5.09
CA ASP A 33 27.13 -16.39 -5.32
C ASP A 33 25.68 -15.91 -5.38
N VAL A 34 25.32 -14.95 -4.52
CA VAL A 34 23.97 -14.35 -4.54
C VAL A 34 23.74 -13.57 -5.82
N MET A 35 24.72 -12.80 -6.31
CA MET A 35 24.59 -12.08 -7.58
C MET A 35 24.51 -13.05 -8.77
N ALA A 36 25.30 -14.12 -8.78
CA ALA A 36 25.22 -15.16 -9.81
C ALA A 36 23.87 -15.87 -9.79
N ALA A 37 23.37 -16.21 -8.59
CA ALA A 37 22.05 -16.80 -8.42
C ALA A 37 20.94 -15.88 -8.91
N LEU A 38 21.01 -14.58 -8.60
CA LEU A 38 20.06 -13.60 -9.12
C LEU A 38 20.10 -13.51 -10.64
N GLY A 39 21.28 -13.48 -11.25
CA GLY A 39 21.44 -13.50 -12.71
C GLY A 39 20.82 -14.74 -13.37
N MET A 40 21.05 -15.92 -12.80
CA MET A 40 20.44 -17.17 -13.27
C MET A 40 18.92 -17.15 -13.12
N THR A 41 18.41 -16.71 -11.96
CA THR A 41 16.95 -16.60 -11.76
C THR A 41 16.32 -15.54 -12.65
N GLN A 42 17.04 -14.50 -13.03
CA GLN A 42 16.55 -13.49 -13.94
C GLN A 42 16.38 -14.05 -15.37
N ALA A 43 17.25 -14.97 -15.78
CA ALA A 43 17.13 -15.66 -17.06
C ALA A 43 15.92 -16.61 -17.10
N ASP A 44 15.68 -17.37 -16.02
CA ASP A 44 14.61 -18.38 -15.97
C ASP A 44 13.24 -17.83 -15.53
N ALA A 45 13.24 -16.87 -14.61
CA ALA A 45 12.06 -16.36 -13.90
C ALA A 45 12.13 -14.83 -13.67
N GLY A 46 12.64 -14.08 -14.65
CA GLY A 46 12.91 -12.65 -14.50
C GLY A 46 11.70 -11.79 -14.15
N ILE A 47 10.51 -12.15 -14.60
CA ILE A 47 9.28 -11.37 -14.33
C ILE A 47 8.88 -11.44 -12.86
N GLY A 48 8.87 -12.63 -12.25
CA GLY A 48 8.50 -12.76 -10.84
C GLY A 48 9.56 -12.16 -9.91
N LEU A 49 10.84 -12.21 -10.31
CA LEU A 49 11.91 -11.48 -9.64
C LEU A 49 11.69 -9.96 -9.73
N ALA A 50 11.37 -9.42 -10.91
CA ALA A 50 11.05 -8.01 -11.09
C ALA A 50 9.81 -7.59 -10.27
N MET A 51 8.78 -8.43 -10.21
CA MET A 51 7.59 -8.19 -9.38
C MET A 51 7.96 -8.07 -7.91
N PHE A 52 8.81 -8.98 -7.41
CA PHE A 52 9.30 -9.00 -6.04
C PHE A 52 10.17 -7.77 -5.71
N LEU A 53 11.13 -7.42 -6.57
CA LEU A 53 11.99 -6.25 -6.39
C LEU A 53 11.19 -4.93 -6.40
N GLY A 54 10.20 -4.83 -7.28
CA GLY A 54 9.28 -3.68 -7.31
C GLY A 54 8.37 -3.61 -6.07
N LYS A 55 7.92 -4.76 -5.54
CA LYS A 55 7.16 -4.88 -4.28
C LYS A 55 8.00 -4.45 -3.08
N ALA A 56 9.29 -4.80 -3.06
CA ALA A 56 10.22 -4.38 -2.03
C ALA A 56 10.63 -2.90 -2.12
N GLY A 57 10.29 -2.22 -3.22
CA GLY A 57 10.61 -0.80 -3.43
C GLY A 57 12.07 -0.54 -3.81
N ILE A 58 12.80 -1.56 -4.29
CA ILE A 58 14.21 -1.42 -4.69
C ILE A 58 14.32 -0.67 -6.03
N SER A 59 13.44 -0.99 -6.98
CA SER A 59 13.49 -0.47 -8.35
C SER A 59 12.11 -0.06 -8.82
N SER A 60 11.96 1.21 -9.22
CA SER A 60 10.73 1.71 -9.85
C SER A 60 10.57 1.17 -11.27
N GLN A 61 11.68 0.91 -11.96
CA GLN A 61 11.69 0.37 -13.32
C GLN A 61 11.13 -1.06 -13.35
N ASP A 62 11.53 -1.90 -12.39
CA ASP A 62 11.04 -3.29 -12.29
C ASP A 62 9.54 -3.34 -11.98
N ARG A 63 9.06 -2.39 -11.18
CA ARG A 63 7.63 -2.21 -10.94
C ARG A 63 6.88 -1.86 -12.23
N GLU A 64 7.39 -0.94 -13.04
CA GLU A 64 6.74 -0.58 -14.31
C GLU A 64 6.80 -1.71 -15.33
N ALA A 65 7.93 -2.41 -15.44
CA ALA A 65 8.08 -3.60 -16.26
C ALA A 65 7.10 -4.70 -15.85
N SER A 66 6.92 -4.91 -14.55
CA SER A 66 5.94 -5.86 -13.99
C SER A 66 4.51 -5.52 -14.38
N ILE A 67 4.13 -4.24 -14.29
CA ILE A 67 2.79 -3.77 -14.69
C ILE A 67 2.60 -3.91 -16.20
N ALA A 68 3.63 -3.61 -17.01
CA ALA A 68 3.58 -3.77 -18.45
C ALA A 68 3.39 -5.23 -18.86
N TRP A 69 4.19 -6.14 -18.28
CA TRP A 69 4.05 -7.57 -18.52
C TRP A 69 2.66 -8.09 -18.10
N LEU A 70 2.19 -7.71 -16.91
CA LEU A 70 0.87 -8.11 -16.43
C LEU A 70 -0.25 -7.55 -17.32
N THR A 71 -0.04 -6.40 -17.95
CA THR A 71 -0.96 -5.81 -18.91
C THR A 71 -1.04 -6.65 -20.19
N GLU A 72 0.09 -7.11 -20.73
CA GLU A 72 0.10 -8.01 -21.89
C GLU A 72 -0.53 -9.36 -21.56
N TYR A 73 -0.17 -9.95 -20.41
CA TYR A 73 -0.79 -11.17 -19.91
C TYR A 73 -2.32 -11.04 -19.79
N ALA A 74 -2.78 -9.90 -19.25
CA ALA A 74 -4.20 -9.61 -19.13
C ALA A 74 -4.89 -9.49 -20.49
N LYS A 75 -4.24 -8.90 -21.51
CA LYS A 75 -4.82 -8.81 -22.87
C LYS A 75 -5.02 -10.20 -23.47
N GLU A 76 -4.04 -11.08 -23.34
CA GLU A 76 -4.10 -12.44 -23.88
C GLU A 76 -5.21 -13.27 -23.22
N HIS A 77 -5.30 -13.23 -21.89
CA HIS A 77 -6.17 -14.11 -21.10
C HIS A 77 -7.54 -13.48 -20.76
N ALA A 78 -7.84 -12.27 -21.23
CA ALA A 78 -9.10 -11.60 -20.94
C ALA A 78 -10.30 -12.38 -21.52
N PRO A 79 -11.34 -12.67 -20.71
CA PRO A 79 -12.56 -13.33 -21.18
C PRO A 79 -13.31 -12.46 -22.18
N MET A 80 -14.06 -13.11 -23.08
CA MET A 80 -14.81 -12.44 -24.14
C MET A 80 -15.81 -11.39 -23.62
N ALA A 81 -16.39 -11.61 -22.45
CA ALA A 81 -17.29 -10.64 -21.81
C ALA A 81 -16.60 -9.29 -21.55
N ILE A 82 -15.34 -9.32 -21.09
CA ILE A 82 -14.55 -8.11 -20.82
C ILE A 82 -14.11 -7.45 -22.13
N ARG A 83 -13.70 -8.24 -23.12
CA ARG A 83 -13.35 -7.75 -24.46
C ARG A 83 -14.53 -7.01 -25.11
N LYS A 84 -15.72 -7.60 -25.10
CA LYS A 84 -16.95 -7.00 -25.64
C LYS A 84 -17.36 -5.74 -24.87
N ALA A 85 -17.28 -5.76 -23.54
CA ALA A 85 -17.65 -4.60 -22.72
C ALA A 85 -16.69 -3.41 -22.90
N SER A 86 -15.40 -3.66 -23.16
CA SER A 86 -14.39 -2.61 -23.24
C SER A 86 -14.25 -1.98 -24.62
N GLY A 87 -14.57 -2.73 -25.68
CA GLY A 87 -14.46 -2.27 -27.07
C GLY A 87 -13.09 -1.64 -27.37
N LYS A 88 -13.08 -0.42 -27.92
CA LYS A 88 -11.86 0.32 -28.29
C LYS A 88 -10.96 0.66 -27.10
N LYS A 89 -11.51 0.79 -25.90
CA LYS A 89 -10.76 1.13 -24.67
C LYS A 89 -10.16 -0.10 -23.97
N PHE A 90 -10.25 -1.28 -24.58
CA PHE A 90 -9.77 -2.54 -24.02
C PHE A 90 -8.32 -2.49 -23.52
N PRO A 91 -7.31 -2.04 -24.30
CA PRO A 91 -5.92 -2.02 -23.84
C PRO A 91 -5.71 -1.14 -22.61
N LEU A 92 -6.43 -0.01 -22.56
CA LEU A 92 -6.35 0.93 -21.46
C LEU A 92 -6.98 0.35 -20.18
N CYS A 93 -8.13 -0.32 -20.31
CA CYS A 93 -8.78 -1.01 -19.18
C CYS A 93 -7.90 -2.13 -18.61
N MET A 94 -7.22 -2.89 -19.48
CA MET A 94 -6.27 -3.93 -19.04
C MET A 94 -5.11 -3.33 -18.25
N ARG A 95 -4.55 -2.21 -18.72
CA ARG A 95 -3.45 -1.52 -18.01
C ARG A 95 -3.89 -1.02 -16.63
N ILE A 96 -5.11 -0.50 -16.53
CA ILE A 96 -5.68 -0.03 -15.25
C ILE A 96 -5.87 -1.22 -14.31
N LEU A 97 -6.46 -2.32 -14.78
CA LEU A 97 -6.62 -3.55 -14.00
C LEU A 97 -5.27 -4.11 -13.53
N ALA A 98 -4.28 -4.22 -14.42
CA ALA A 98 -2.95 -4.70 -14.09
C ALA A 98 -2.28 -3.81 -13.03
N ARG A 99 -2.39 -2.48 -13.14
CA ARG A 99 -1.86 -1.56 -12.13
C ARG A 99 -2.53 -1.75 -10.78
N PHE A 100 -3.85 -1.90 -10.73
CA PHE A 100 -4.54 -2.17 -9.46
C PHE A 100 -4.21 -3.55 -8.90
N ALA A 101 -4.10 -4.57 -9.75
CA ALA A 101 -3.77 -5.94 -9.35
C ALA A 101 -2.35 -6.01 -8.78
N TYR A 102 -1.39 -5.36 -9.43
CA TYR A 102 -0.02 -5.24 -8.92
C TYR A 102 0.04 -4.46 -7.59
N ASN A 103 -0.76 -3.41 -7.43
CA ASN A 103 -0.84 -2.67 -6.16
C ASN A 103 -1.50 -3.48 -5.03
N ASP A 104 -2.43 -4.38 -5.33
CA ASP A 104 -3.03 -5.31 -4.37
C ASP A 104 -2.02 -6.39 -3.96
N TYR A 105 -1.33 -6.96 -4.94
CA TYR A 105 -0.21 -7.88 -4.77
C TYR A 105 0.93 -7.29 -3.90
N SER A 106 1.37 -6.07 -4.22
CA SER A 106 2.46 -5.39 -3.50
C SER A 106 2.01 -4.74 -2.18
N SER A 107 0.71 -4.76 -1.86
CA SER A 107 0.23 -4.14 -0.63
C SER A 107 0.76 -4.87 0.60
N SER A 108 1.22 -4.11 1.59
CA SER A 108 1.78 -4.63 2.85
C SER A 108 1.13 -4.01 4.09
N ALA A 109 1.40 -4.59 5.27
CA ALA A 109 1.00 -4.01 6.56
C ALA A 109 1.75 -2.73 6.93
N ALA A 110 2.84 -2.41 6.24
CA ALA A 110 3.57 -1.15 6.40
C ALA A 110 2.94 -0.02 5.56
N ASP A 111 2.11 -0.35 4.58
CA ASP A 111 1.53 0.63 3.68
C ASP A 111 0.59 1.58 4.41
N SER A 112 0.62 2.82 3.95
CA SER A 112 -0.34 3.85 4.33
C SER A 112 -0.96 4.49 3.09
N VAL A 113 -2.24 4.84 3.19
CA VAL A 113 -3.00 5.53 2.16
C VAL A 113 -3.21 6.96 2.61
N GLU A 114 -3.08 7.91 1.71
CA GLU A 114 -3.42 9.30 2.02
C GLU A 114 -4.87 9.42 2.49
N CYS A 115 -5.10 10.23 3.52
CA CYS A 115 -6.43 10.39 4.06
C CYS A 115 -7.34 11.05 3.00
N PRO A 116 -8.45 10.41 2.58
CA PRO A 116 -9.34 10.98 1.56
C PRO A 116 -10.03 12.29 1.99
N LYS A 117 -10.08 12.56 3.30
CA LYS A 117 -10.76 13.73 3.87
C LYS A 117 -9.88 14.98 3.86
N CYS A 118 -8.58 14.83 4.10
CA CYS A 118 -7.64 15.96 4.13
C CYS A 118 -6.60 15.92 3.00
N CYS A 119 -6.68 14.97 2.07
CA CYS A 119 -5.76 14.79 0.95
C CYS A 119 -4.28 14.89 1.39
N GLY A 120 -3.93 14.20 2.48
CA GLY A 120 -2.56 14.20 3.03
C GLY A 120 -2.21 15.39 3.93
N LYS A 121 -3.02 16.45 4.00
CA LYS A 121 -2.68 17.68 4.76
C LYS A 121 -2.76 17.55 6.28
N GLY A 122 -3.43 16.52 6.80
CA GLY A 122 -3.62 16.31 8.25
C GLY A 122 -4.62 17.26 8.93
N LEU A 123 -4.81 18.45 8.36
CA LEU A 123 -5.66 19.52 8.87
C LEU A 123 -6.80 19.83 7.89
N LEU A 124 -7.93 20.26 8.44
CA LEU A 124 -9.10 20.75 7.71
C LEU A 124 -9.27 22.23 7.99
N THR A 125 -9.17 23.04 6.94
CA THR A 125 -9.41 24.48 7.03
C THR A 125 -10.91 24.73 7.10
N THR A 126 -11.37 25.30 8.20
CA THR A 126 -12.75 25.76 8.36
C THR A 126 -12.75 27.27 8.40
N THR A 127 -13.34 27.91 7.39
CA THR A 127 -13.57 29.36 7.38
C THR A 127 -14.79 29.66 8.23
N LYS A 128 -14.62 30.47 9.29
CA LYS A 128 -15.74 31.05 10.05
C LYS A 128 -15.71 32.55 9.87
N THR A 129 -16.87 33.13 9.59
CA THR A 129 -17.01 34.59 9.59
C THR A 129 -17.20 35.03 11.04
N VAL A 130 -16.21 35.71 11.61
CA VAL A 130 -16.29 36.25 12.96
C VAL A 130 -16.47 37.76 12.84
N THR A 131 -17.57 38.27 13.39
CA THR A 131 -17.80 39.71 13.52
C THR A 131 -16.87 40.23 14.61
N LYS A 132 -15.82 40.94 14.20
CA LYS A 132 -14.91 41.62 15.12
C LYS A 132 -15.41 43.05 15.30
N SER A 133 -15.55 43.47 16.55
CA SER A 133 -15.94 44.82 16.90
C SER A 133 -14.82 45.54 17.64
N HIS A 134 -14.75 46.85 17.45
CA HIS A 134 -13.83 47.71 18.20
C HIS A 134 -14.45 49.08 18.43
N TYR A 135 -13.99 49.75 19.50
CA TYR A 135 -14.33 51.13 19.79
C TYR A 135 -13.36 52.03 19.04
N THR A 136 -13.90 52.99 18.29
CA THR A 136 -13.10 53.95 17.54
C THR A 136 -12.53 55.04 18.44
N MET A 137 -13.15 55.30 19.60
CA MET A 137 -12.81 56.41 20.47
C MET A 137 -13.05 56.12 21.96
N ARG A 138 -12.32 56.85 22.83
CA ARG A 138 -12.62 56.92 24.27
C ARG A 138 -13.86 57.81 24.47
N LEU A 139 -14.81 57.35 25.29
CA LEU A 139 -16.13 58.00 25.43
C LEU A 139 -15.99 59.47 25.87
N PRO A 140 -16.39 60.44 25.02
CA PRO A 140 -16.34 61.88 25.34
C PRO A 140 -17.26 62.24 26.50
N GLN A 141 -16.96 63.33 27.20
CA GLN A 141 -17.71 63.73 28.40
C GLN A 141 -19.19 64.04 28.11
N TRP A 142 -19.48 64.69 26.98
CA TRP A 142 -20.85 64.96 26.54
C TRP A 142 -21.70 63.70 26.32
N ALA A 143 -21.08 62.58 25.91
CA ALA A 143 -21.78 61.31 25.70
C ALA A 143 -22.11 60.63 27.04
N LYS A 144 -21.28 60.83 28.07
CA LYS A 144 -21.56 60.37 29.44
C LYS A 144 -22.72 61.13 30.06
N ASP A 145 -22.77 62.45 29.83
CA ASP A 145 -23.84 63.32 30.32
C ASP A 145 -25.19 62.93 29.68
N MET A 146 -25.18 62.47 28.43
CA MET A 146 -26.34 61.92 27.73
C MET A 146 -26.64 60.43 28.03
N ARG A 147 -25.98 59.83 29.03
CA ARG A 147 -26.12 58.41 29.42
C ARG A 147 -25.90 57.40 28.28
N GLN A 148 -25.12 57.77 27.27
CA GLN A 148 -24.77 56.84 26.18
C GLN A 148 -23.63 55.91 26.61
N SER A 149 -23.66 54.70 26.09
CA SER A 149 -22.72 53.64 26.41
C SER A 149 -21.64 53.53 25.32
N PRO A 150 -20.41 53.07 25.65
CA PRO A 150 -19.39 52.80 24.62
C PRO A 150 -19.86 51.85 23.51
N SER A 151 -20.78 50.93 23.82
CA SER A 151 -21.41 50.00 22.87
C SER A 151 -22.21 50.69 21.75
N ASP A 152 -22.70 51.91 21.96
CA ASP A 152 -23.47 52.65 20.95
C ASP A 152 -22.59 53.18 19.80
N PHE A 153 -21.27 53.23 20.00
CA PHE A 153 -20.27 53.67 19.01
C PHE A 153 -19.44 52.50 18.44
N GLU A 154 -19.92 51.28 18.59
CA GLU A 154 -19.23 50.07 18.17
C GLU A 154 -19.22 49.92 16.64
N VAL A 155 -18.02 49.86 16.03
CA VAL A 155 -17.87 49.56 14.60
C VAL A 155 -17.63 48.07 14.43
N LYS A 156 -18.57 47.41 13.76
CA LYS A 156 -18.53 45.97 13.46
C LYS A 156 -17.97 45.76 12.05
N ARG A 157 -17.00 44.85 11.93
CA ARG A 157 -16.53 44.35 10.65
C ARG A 157 -16.56 42.83 10.65
N ASP A 158 -16.98 42.25 9.54
CA ASP A 158 -16.92 40.81 9.34
C ASP A 158 -15.54 40.44 8.82
N VAL A 159 -14.83 39.61 9.59
CA VAL A 159 -13.52 39.09 9.21
C VAL A 159 -13.66 37.60 8.99
N THR A 160 -13.23 37.12 7.83
CA THR A 160 -13.08 35.69 7.59
C THR A 160 -11.89 35.19 8.38
N ASP A 161 -12.15 34.46 9.46
CA ASP A 161 -11.12 33.78 10.24
C ASP A 161 -10.97 32.34 9.71
N THR A 162 -9.73 31.90 9.54
CA THR A 162 -9.41 30.57 9.04
C THR A 162 -8.92 29.70 10.18
N ASP A 163 -9.81 28.88 10.73
CA ASP A 163 -9.46 27.91 11.76
C ASP A 163 -8.92 26.62 11.13
N GLN A 164 -7.84 26.08 11.67
CA GLN A 164 -7.33 24.76 11.29
C GLN A 164 -7.78 23.73 12.34
N THR A 165 -8.62 22.80 11.94
CA THR A 165 -9.05 21.68 12.79
C THR A 165 -8.32 20.41 12.39
N LEU A 166 -7.96 19.57 13.37
CA LEU A 166 -7.38 18.26 13.09
C LEU A 166 -8.38 17.41 12.31
N CYS A 167 -7.92 16.75 11.26
CA CYS A 167 -8.77 15.84 10.52
C CYS A 167 -9.20 14.69 11.43
N SER A 168 -10.51 14.58 11.67
CA SER A 168 -11.09 13.56 12.56
C SER A 168 -10.77 12.11 12.17
N ARG A 169 -10.34 11.86 10.92
CA ARG A 169 -10.09 10.52 10.39
C ARG A 169 -8.63 10.09 10.48
N CYS A 170 -7.69 11.02 10.35
CA CYS A 170 -6.26 10.73 10.45
C CYS A 170 -5.61 11.33 11.70
N HIS A 171 -6.37 12.07 12.52
CA HIS A 171 -5.91 12.71 13.73
C HIS A 171 -4.62 13.54 13.52
N GLY A 172 -4.54 14.27 12.40
CA GLY A 172 -3.37 15.10 12.07
C GLY A 172 -2.27 14.40 11.26
N THR A 173 -2.24 13.07 11.18
CA THR A 173 -1.14 12.33 10.51
C THR A 173 -1.16 12.42 8.98
N GLY A 174 -2.27 12.86 8.38
CA GLY A 174 -2.45 12.94 6.92
C GLY A 174 -2.57 11.58 6.22
N LYS A 175 -2.16 10.48 6.86
CA LYS A 175 -2.13 9.13 6.30
C LYS A 175 -2.95 8.15 7.15
N LEU A 176 -3.48 7.12 6.51
CA LEU A 176 -4.25 6.05 7.13
C LEU A 176 -3.49 4.74 6.93
N SER A 177 -3.18 4.04 8.02
CA SER A 177 -2.51 2.74 7.93
C SER A 177 -3.44 1.70 7.32
N LYS A 178 -2.92 0.84 6.42
CA LYS A 178 -3.62 -0.36 5.95
C LYS A 178 -3.59 -1.51 6.96
N ARG A 179 -2.79 -1.36 8.03
CA ARG A 179 -2.58 -2.37 9.06
C ARG A 179 -3.91 -2.83 9.67
N CYS A 180 -4.07 -4.14 9.81
CA CYS A 180 -5.21 -4.70 10.48
C CYS A 180 -5.14 -4.40 11.99
N GLN A 181 -6.30 -4.38 12.66
CA GLN A 181 -6.37 -4.17 14.10
C GLN A 181 -5.65 -5.24 14.93
N CYS A 182 -5.25 -6.38 14.35
CA CYS A 182 -4.31 -7.32 14.98
C CYS A 182 -2.86 -6.78 15.09
N GLY A 183 -2.62 -5.52 14.74
CA GLY A 183 -1.31 -4.89 14.82
C GLY A 183 -0.37 -5.22 13.66
N GLY A 184 -0.86 -5.91 12.62
CA GLY A 184 -0.05 -6.31 11.46
C GLY A 184 0.43 -7.76 11.49
N THR A 185 0.24 -8.47 12.61
CA THR A 185 0.78 -9.82 12.83
C THR A 185 0.05 -10.90 12.04
N GLY A 186 -1.18 -10.63 11.60
CA GLY A 186 -2.03 -11.62 10.96
C GLY A 186 -2.56 -12.71 11.91
N LYS A 187 -2.19 -12.65 13.19
CA LYS A 187 -2.50 -13.66 14.20
C LYS A 187 -3.24 -13.03 15.38
N THR A 188 -4.07 -13.82 16.03
CA THR A 188 -4.83 -13.46 17.24
C THR A 188 -4.71 -14.58 18.25
N ILE A 189 -4.65 -14.25 19.54
CA ILE A 189 -4.54 -15.24 20.60
C ILE A 189 -5.82 -16.11 20.61
N ASP A 190 -5.63 -17.42 20.60
CA ASP A 190 -6.70 -18.36 20.81
C ASP A 190 -6.86 -18.66 22.30
N ARG A 191 -7.80 -17.97 22.94
CA ARG A 191 -8.03 -18.08 24.39
C ARG A 191 -8.29 -19.53 24.83
N LYS A 192 -9.06 -20.30 24.06
CA LYS A 192 -9.39 -21.69 24.40
C LYS A 192 -8.16 -22.60 24.39
N ALA A 193 -7.37 -22.56 23.32
CA ALA A 193 -6.16 -23.37 23.22
C ALA A 193 -5.08 -22.90 24.21
N THR A 194 -5.02 -21.60 24.48
CA THR A 194 -4.11 -21.01 25.47
C THR A 194 -4.45 -21.48 26.90
N GLU A 195 -5.72 -21.52 27.27
CA GLU A 195 -6.18 -22.02 28.56
C GLU A 195 -5.89 -23.52 28.73
N GLN A 196 -6.02 -24.31 27.66
CA GLN A 196 -5.75 -25.75 27.69
C GLN A 196 -4.27 -26.10 27.80
N GLN A 197 -3.40 -25.36 27.11
CA GLN A 197 -1.96 -25.64 27.07
C GLN A 197 -1.16 -24.85 28.12
N GLY A 198 -1.75 -23.82 28.73
CA GLY A 198 -1.05 -22.91 29.65
C GLY A 198 -0.04 -21.97 28.97
N VAL A 199 0.04 -22.00 27.64
CA VAL A 199 0.98 -21.21 26.82
C VAL A 199 0.20 -20.47 25.73
N PRO A 200 0.55 -19.21 25.39
CA PRO A 200 -0.14 -18.45 24.34
C PRO A 200 -0.14 -19.15 22.98
N VAL A 201 -1.31 -19.67 22.58
CA VAL A 201 -1.53 -20.25 21.25
C VAL A 201 -2.13 -19.20 20.34
N TYR A 202 -1.57 -19.05 19.13
CA TYR A 202 -2.04 -18.08 18.16
C TYR A 202 -2.81 -18.76 17.02
N LYS A 203 -3.97 -18.22 16.69
CA LYS A 203 -4.74 -18.57 15.48
C LYS A 203 -4.71 -17.46 14.46
N GLU A 204 -5.06 -17.77 13.22
CA GLU A 204 -5.18 -16.78 12.17
C GLU A 204 -6.26 -15.72 12.50
N CYS A 205 -5.92 -14.46 12.25
CA CYS A 205 -6.84 -13.36 12.46
C CYS A 205 -7.97 -13.43 11.42
N LYS A 206 -9.20 -13.68 11.88
CA LYS A 206 -10.40 -13.74 11.03
C LYS A 206 -10.65 -12.49 10.18
N ARG A 207 -10.12 -11.34 10.61
CA ARG A 207 -10.38 -10.04 9.96
C ARG A 207 -9.49 -9.78 8.76
N CYS A 208 -8.26 -10.29 8.76
CA CYS A 208 -7.32 -10.15 7.66
C CYS A 208 -6.96 -11.48 6.99
N GLU A 209 -7.51 -12.60 7.46
CA GLU A 209 -7.22 -13.96 6.96
C GLU A 209 -5.69 -14.22 6.93
N GLY A 210 -5.02 -13.97 8.06
CA GLY A 210 -3.58 -14.20 8.17
C GLY A 210 -2.67 -13.13 7.55
N ARG A 211 -3.17 -12.22 6.71
CA ARG A 211 -2.32 -11.25 5.97
C ARG A 211 -1.75 -10.11 6.82
N GLY A 212 -2.41 -9.74 7.92
CA GLY A 212 -1.99 -8.61 8.76
C GLY A 212 -2.43 -7.22 8.28
N TYR A 213 -3.01 -7.09 7.08
CA TYR A 213 -3.54 -5.82 6.54
C TYR A 213 -4.87 -6.01 5.82
N SER A 214 -5.59 -4.91 5.61
CA SER A 214 -6.82 -4.93 4.80
C SER A 214 -6.47 -4.90 3.33
N ARG A 215 -6.96 -5.87 2.56
CA ARG A 215 -6.85 -5.82 1.10
C ARG A 215 -7.58 -4.59 0.54
N PRO A 216 -7.03 -3.93 -0.49
CA PRO A 216 -7.77 -2.90 -1.23
C PRO A 216 -9.06 -3.52 -1.76
N LYS A 217 -10.18 -2.80 -1.60
CA LYS A 217 -11.47 -3.27 -2.09
C LYS A 217 -11.46 -3.25 -3.63
N SER A 218 -12.01 -4.28 -4.26
CA SER A 218 -12.19 -4.33 -5.72
C SER A 218 -13.02 -3.16 -6.26
N SER A 219 -13.81 -2.50 -5.41
CA SER A 219 -14.52 -1.26 -5.74
C SER A 219 -13.58 -0.11 -6.15
N VAL A 220 -12.32 -0.10 -5.67
CA VAL A 220 -11.33 0.91 -6.07
C VAL A 220 -10.90 0.67 -7.52
N ALA A 221 -10.64 -0.58 -7.88
CA ALA A 221 -10.38 -0.96 -9.27
C ALA A 221 -11.60 -0.68 -10.17
N TYR A 222 -12.82 -0.94 -9.68
CA TYR A 222 -14.06 -0.60 -10.39
C TYR A 222 -14.12 0.89 -10.72
N ARG A 223 -13.85 1.78 -9.75
CA ARG A 223 -13.87 3.23 -9.99
C ARG A 223 -12.87 3.68 -11.05
N GLY A 224 -11.68 3.07 -11.08
CA GLY A 224 -10.68 3.37 -12.09
C GLY A 224 -11.03 2.86 -13.49
N VAL A 225 -11.75 1.73 -13.59
CA VAL A 225 -12.29 1.27 -14.88
C VAL A 225 -13.53 2.07 -15.29
N PHE A 226 -14.36 2.45 -14.32
CA PHE A 226 -15.60 3.20 -14.54
C PHE A 226 -15.34 4.62 -15.06
N SER A 227 -14.23 5.26 -14.67
CA SER A 227 -13.83 6.55 -15.26
C SER A 227 -13.59 6.45 -16.77
N GLU A 228 -13.21 5.27 -17.26
CA GLU A 228 -12.96 5.02 -18.68
C GLU A 228 -14.18 4.44 -19.40
N LEU A 229 -14.97 3.64 -18.69
CA LEU A 229 -16.19 3.01 -19.17
C LEU A 229 -17.39 3.39 -18.27
N PRO A 230 -17.94 4.61 -18.40
CA PRO A 230 -19.07 5.05 -17.56
C PRO A 230 -20.36 4.22 -17.77
N SER A 231 -20.46 3.51 -18.88
CA SER A 231 -21.60 2.64 -19.20
C SER A 231 -21.50 1.25 -18.55
N LEU A 232 -20.41 0.92 -17.83
CA LEU A 232 -20.20 -0.40 -17.26
C LEU A 232 -21.11 -0.65 -16.04
N PRO A 233 -22.08 -1.57 -16.11
CA PRO A 233 -22.96 -1.88 -14.98
C PRO A 233 -22.20 -2.59 -13.86
N ASP A 234 -22.57 -2.30 -12.60
CA ASP A 234 -21.99 -2.94 -11.41
C ASP A 234 -22.16 -4.47 -11.42
N ARG A 235 -23.29 -4.97 -11.95
CA ARG A 235 -23.52 -6.41 -12.11
C ARG A 235 -22.45 -7.05 -13.01
N THR A 236 -22.17 -6.46 -14.15
CA THR A 236 -21.13 -6.95 -15.08
C THR A 236 -19.76 -6.94 -14.41
N TRP A 237 -19.45 -5.89 -13.65
CA TRP A 237 -18.21 -5.83 -12.88
C TRP A 237 -18.09 -7.01 -11.90
N ARG A 238 -19.10 -7.24 -11.06
CA ARG A 238 -19.06 -8.27 -10.01
C ARG A 238 -18.90 -9.69 -10.55
N TYR A 239 -19.52 -10.02 -11.68
CA TYR A 239 -19.55 -11.38 -12.19
C TYR A 239 -18.48 -11.71 -13.23
N SER A 240 -17.97 -10.75 -14.00
CA SER A 240 -16.94 -11.03 -15.01
C SER A 240 -15.60 -10.36 -14.72
N TRP A 241 -15.61 -9.06 -14.39
CA TRP A 241 -14.38 -8.30 -14.20
C TRP A 241 -13.68 -8.58 -12.86
N LYS A 242 -14.44 -8.70 -11.77
CA LYS A 242 -13.90 -8.95 -10.43
C LYS A 242 -13.16 -10.30 -10.36
N PRO A 243 -13.72 -11.44 -10.83
CA PRO A 243 -12.99 -12.70 -10.83
C PRO A 243 -11.70 -12.63 -11.67
N PHE A 244 -11.74 -11.94 -12.81
CA PHE A 244 -10.56 -11.75 -13.65
C PHE A 244 -9.49 -10.88 -12.97
N TYR A 245 -9.90 -9.82 -12.28
CA TYR A 245 -9.00 -9.02 -11.45
C TYR A 245 -8.34 -9.87 -10.34
N GLU A 246 -9.12 -10.69 -9.64
CA GLU A 246 -8.62 -11.59 -8.58
C GLU A 246 -7.68 -12.67 -9.15
N SER A 247 -7.93 -13.15 -10.38
CA SER A 247 -7.01 -14.09 -11.04
C SER A 247 -5.69 -13.43 -11.42
N LEU A 248 -5.68 -12.16 -11.84
CA LEU A 248 -4.44 -11.43 -12.11
C LEU A 248 -3.60 -11.25 -10.84
N VAL A 249 -4.22 -10.91 -9.70
CA VAL A 249 -3.54 -10.85 -8.41
C VAL A 249 -2.95 -12.22 -8.04
N THR A 250 -3.72 -13.29 -8.23
CA THR A 250 -3.25 -14.66 -7.98
C THR A 250 -2.06 -15.01 -8.87
N LYS A 251 -2.06 -14.60 -10.13
CA LYS A 251 -0.96 -14.81 -11.07
C LYS A 251 0.34 -14.15 -10.58
N CYS A 252 0.28 -12.93 -10.03
CA CYS A 252 1.47 -12.29 -9.45
C CYS A 252 2.10 -13.14 -8.33
N PHE A 253 1.29 -13.72 -7.44
CA PHE A 253 1.79 -14.61 -6.40
C PHE A 253 2.36 -15.92 -6.96
N GLN A 254 1.78 -16.46 -8.03
CA GLN A 254 2.32 -17.64 -8.72
C GLN A 254 3.70 -17.35 -9.32
N GLU A 255 3.89 -16.20 -9.98
CA GLU A 255 5.18 -15.80 -10.54
C GLU A 255 6.24 -15.54 -9.46
N GLU A 256 5.87 -14.90 -8.34
CA GLU A 256 6.75 -14.74 -7.18
C GLU A 256 7.15 -16.12 -6.61
N SER A 257 6.19 -17.04 -6.46
CA SER A 257 6.46 -18.39 -5.97
C SER A 257 7.36 -19.20 -6.92
N TYR A 258 7.17 -19.04 -8.24
CA TYR A 258 8.01 -19.66 -9.26
C TYR A 258 9.45 -19.11 -9.23
N SER A 259 9.60 -17.79 -9.08
CA SER A 259 10.93 -17.18 -8.93
C SER A 259 11.62 -17.64 -7.65
N SER A 260 10.86 -17.81 -6.56
CA SER A 260 11.36 -18.36 -5.30
C SER A 260 11.82 -19.81 -5.44
N SER A 261 11.10 -20.64 -6.19
CA SER A 261 11.51 -22.03 -6.43
C SER A 261 12.76 -22.11 -7.30
N GLN A 262 12.87 -21.29 -8.34
CA GLN A 262 14.09 -21.22 -9.15
C GLN A 262 15.29 -20.70 -8.36
N LEU A 263 15.12 -19.66 -7.53
CA LEU A 263 16.20 -19.19 -6.66
C LEU A 263 16.64 -20.28 -5.70
N ASN A 264 15.69 -20.99 -5.10
CA ASN A 264 16.00 -22.10 -4.22
C ASN A 264 16.70 -23.24 -4.95
N ARG A 265 16.36 -23.53 -6.20
CA ARG A 265 17.06 -24.53 -7.01
C ARG A 265 18.53 -24.13 -7.22
N VAL A 266 18.76 -22.92 -7.71
CA VAL A 266 20.11 -22.41 -8.01
C VAL A 266 21.00 -22.29 -6.76
N THR A 267 20.40 -22.03 -5.60
CA THR A 267 21.13 -21.82 -4.34
C THR A 267 21.19 -23.06 -3.45
N LYS A 268 20.56 -24.19 -3.83
CA LYS A 268 20.69 -25.44 -3.11
C LYS A 268 21.99 -26.12 -3.52
N SER A 269 22.83 -26.42 -2.54
CA SER A 269 24.17 -27.00 -2.71
C SER A 269 24.22 -28.40 -3.34
N GLU A 270 23.07 -29.02 -3.67
CA GLU A 270 22.99 -30.39 -4.22
C GLU A 270 23.37 -30.48 -5.70
N ASP A 271 23.24 -29.41 -6.49
CA ASP A 271 23.55 -29.44 -7.93
C ASP A 271 25.05 -29.31 -8.24
N VAL A 272 25.89 -28.98 -7.25
CA VAL A 272 27.36 -28.94 -7.43
C VAL A 272 27.99 -30.35 -7.41
N ILE A 273 27.29 -31.35 -6.86
CA ILE A 273 27.81 -32.72 -6.72
C ILE A 273 27.60 -33.55 -7.99
N ASN A 274 26.66 -33.17 -8.89
CA ASN A 274 26.37 -33.93 -10.11
C ASN A 274 27.17 -33.47 -11.35
N ILE A 275 28.13 -32.56 -11.19
CA ILE A 275 29.00 -32.06 -12.28
C ILE A 275 30.49 -32.37 -12.00
N ALA A 276 30.80 -33.07 -10.90
CA ALA A 276 32.15 -33.53 -10.56
C ALA A 276 32.35 -35.01 -10.89
#